data_AF-A0A151BLV4-F1
#
_entry.id   AF-A0A151BLV4-F1
#
_cell.length_a   1.000
_cell.length_b   1.000
_cell.length_c   1.000
_cell.angle_alpha   90.00
_cell.angle_beta   90.00
_cell.angle_gamma   90.00
#
_symmetry.space_group_name_H-M   'P 1'
#
loop_
_entity.id
_entity.type
_entity.pdbx_description
1 polymer ?
#
loop_
_entity_poly.entity_id
_entity_poly.type
_entity_poly.pdbx_seq_one_letter_code
_entity_poly.pdbx_strand_id
1 'polypeptide(L)'
;MTYEYILAGLMILLILMMTQITMSALMTRQLTYLEQSGGYKTAEKIFDALLLSPGDPPDWGRNLSEEPNYLGLADQNSLRAYVLDPYKVLRLQKGSTGYISPAKARRLLGLRDDYHFSLRIFPALTVEIQGNGSFTITVRNSKGSPMPNVNVTGYYVPKSLSPMADYPIKSNITKIDGSCTLEFQYERDHVLVVCASVFGVRVVLTEPPGLNFRVEGGRVFKSDIPLITEINYSTGSVVGFEKEYVSRYVEIDGSAYIAEFTLWK
;
A
#
# COMPACT_ATOMS: atom_id res chain seq x y z
N MET A 1 37.90 -12.19 29.49
CA MET A 1 37.41 -13.58 29.65
C MET A 1 35.93 -13.63 30.01
N THR A 2 35.47 -13.52 31.26
CA THR A 2 34.03 -13.71 31.62
C THR A 2 33.07 -12.68 31.02
N TYR A 3 33.48 -11.42 30.90
CA TYR A 3 32.66 -10.36 30.30
C TYR A 3 32.42 -10.55 28.79
N GLU A 4 33.44 -11.03 28.06
CA GLU A 4 33.34 -11.28 26.61
C GLU A 4 32.36 -12.41 26.31
N TYR A 5 32.31 -13.46 27.15
CA TYR A 5 31.33 -14.54 27.00
C TYR A 5 29.90 -14.10 27.29
N ILE A 6 29.69 -13.24 28.29
CA ILE A 6 28.37 -12.66 28.59
C ILE A 6 27.92 -11.75 27.44
N LEU A 7 28.82 -10.91 26.92
CA LEU A 7 28.54 -10.03 25.79
C LEU A 7 28.23 -10.83 24.51
N ALA A 8 29.02 -11.86 24.21
CA ALA A 8 28.78 -12.75 23.09
C ALA A 8 27.44 -13.47 23.21
N GLY A 9 27.09 -13.96 24.41
CA GLY A 9 25.79 -14.56 24.69
C GLY A 9 24.62 -13.59 24.46
N LEU A 10 24.75 -12.35 24.94
CA LEU A 10 23.75 -11.30 24.73
C LEU A 10 23.58 -10.97 23.22
N MET A 11 24.70 -10.84 22.50
CA MET A 11 24.68 -10.58 21.06
C MET A 11 24.00 -11.71 20.28
N ILE A 12 24.30 -12.98 20.60
CA ILE A 12 23.65 -14.13 19.98
C ILE A 12 22.14 -14.10 20.26
N LEU A 13 21.74 -13.77 21.48
CA LEU A 13 20.32 -13.72 21.87
C LEU A 13 19.58 -12.58 21.16
N LEU A 14 20.21 -11.41 20.99
CA LEU A 14 19.68 -10.30 20.21
C LEU A 14 19.57 -10.64 18.72
N ILE A 15 20.58 -11.29 18.14
CA ILE A 15 20.54 -11.76 16.75
C ILE A 15 19.41 -12.78 16.56
N LEU A 16 19.22 -13.70 17.51
CA LEU A 16 18.13 -14.69 17.48
C LEU A 16 16.74 -14.04 17.56
N MET A 17 16.56 -13.03 18.41
CA MET A 17 15.29 -12.27 18.46
C MET A 17 15.03 -11.51 17.16
N MET A 18 16.05 -10.83 16.61
CA MET A 18 15.92 -10.10 15.34
C MET A 18 15.62 -11.05 14.18
N THR A 19 16.30 -12.20 14.13
CA THR A 19 16.03 -13.21 13.11
C THR A 19 14.62 -13.79 13.24
N GLN A 20 14.11 -14.06 14.44
CA GLN A 20 12.70 -14.48 14.64
C GLN A 20 11.69 -13.44 14.14
N ILE A 21 11.91 -12.15 14.42
CA ILE A 21 11.02 -11.07 13.93
C ILE A 21 11.07 -11.01 12.40
N THR A 22 12.25 -11.06 11.80
CA THR A 22 12.37 -11.07 10.32
C THR A 22 11.81 -12.34 9.68
N MET A 23 12.00 -13.51 10.31
CA MET A 23 11.45 -14.78 9.86
C MET A 23 9.93 -14.75 9.93
N SER A 24 9.31 -14.25 11.00
CA SER A 24 7.84 -14.15 11.07
C SER A 24 7.27 -13.22 9.99
N ALA A 25 7.96 -12.12 9.66
CA ALA A 25 7.58 -11.25 8.55
C ALA A 25 7.69 -11.93 7.17
N LEU A 26 8.76 -12.71 6.94
CA LEU A 26 8.98 -13.47 5.69
C LEU A 26 8.06 -14.70 5.59
N MET A 27 7.85 -15.42 6.69
CA MET A 27 6.99 -16.60 6.77
C MET A 27 5.55 -16.22 6.50
N THR A 28 5.11 -15.01 6.89
CA THR A 28 3.79 -14.50 6.49
C THR A 28 3.69 -14.39 4.97
N ARG A 29 4.72 -13.90 4.27
CA ARG A 29 4.74 -13.89 2.79
C ARG A 29 4.68 -15.31 2.22
N GLN A 30 5.47 -16.24 2.76
CA GLN A 30 5.51 -17.62 2.26
C GLN A 30 4.25 -18.43 2.59
N LEU A 31 3.61 -18.23 3.75
CA LEU A 31 2.34 -18.86 4.11
C LEU A 31 1.21 -18.35 3.22
N THR A 32 1.16 -17.05 2.93
CA THR A 32 0.23 -16.52 1.90
C THR A 32 0.50 -17.12 0.52
N TYR A 33 1.74 -17.51 0.21
CA TYR A 33 2.10 -18.26 -1.00
C TYR A 33 1.79 -19.77 -0.91
N LEU A 34 1.81 -20.39 0.28
CA LEU A 34 1.63 -21.85 0.45
C LEU A 34 0.17 -22.24 0.72
N GLU A 35 -0.65 -21.36 1.30
CA GLU A 35 -2.12 -21.49 1.33
C GLU A 35 -2.72 -21.56 -0.09
N GLN A 36 -1.94 -21.17 -1.12
CA GLN A 36 -2.27 -21.28 -2.54
C GLN A 36 -2.14 -22.72 -3.10
N SER A 37 -1.67 -23.70 -2.32
CA SER A 37 -1.50 -25.09 -2.78
C SER A 37 -2.79 -25.93 -2.79
N GLY A 38 -3.92 -25.36 -2.35
CA GLY A 38 -5.24 -26.01 -2.33
C GLY A 38 -6.13 -25.65 -3.51
N GLY A 39 -5.68 -25.90 -4.76
CA GLY A 39 -6.47 -25.74 -6.00
C GLY A 39 -6.80 -24.27 -6.35
N TYR A 40 -6.60 -23.87 -7.61
CA TYR A 40 -6.89 -22.50 -8.08
C TYR A 40 -8.39 -22.15 -7.85
N LYS A 41 -8.66 -21.33 -6.83
CA LYS A 41 -10.02 -20.96 -6.40
C LYS A 41 -10.67 -19.99 -7.39
N THR A 42 -12.00 -19.90 -7.38
CA THR A 42 -12.73 -19.00 -8.30
C THR A 42 -12.42 -17.54 -8.00
N ALA A 43 -12.35 -17.20 -6.71
CA ALA A 43 -11.95 -15.87 -6.23
C ALA A 43 -10.58 -15.46 -6.75
N GLU A 44 -9.62 -16.39 -6.77
CA GLU A 44 -8.27 -16.13 -7.26
C GLU A 44 -8.25 -15.81 -8.75
N LYS A 45 -8.99 -16.56 -9.59
CA LYS A 45 -9.10 -16.28 -11.02
C LYS A 45 -9.73 -14.92 -11.31
N ILE A 46 -10.83 -14.60 -10.62
CA ILE A 46 -11.51 -13.30 -10.77
C ILE A 46 -10.58 -12.17 -10.32
N PHE A 47 -9.87 -12.37 -9.21
CA PHE A 47 -8.99 -11.36 -8.64
C PHE A 47 -7.75 -11.14 -9.49
N ASP A 48 -7.11 -12.20 -10.00
CA ASP A 48 -5.99 -12.09 -10.93
C ASP A 48 -6.43 -11.41 -12.24
N ALA A 49 -7.61 -11.74 -12.77
CA ALA A 49 -8.16 -11.06 -13.95
C ALA A 49 -8.37 -9.56 -13.69
N LEU A 50 -8.92 -9.20 -12.53
CA LEU A 50 -9.11 -7.82 -12.11
C LEU A 50 -7.78 -7.06 -11.94
N LEU A 51 -6.75 -7.68 -11.35
CA LEU A 51 -5.48 -7.02 -11.03
C LEU A 51 -4.45 -7.03 -12.17
N LEU A 52 -4.57 -7.95 -13.12
CA LEU A 52 -3.60 -8.14 -14.20
C LEU A 52 -4.12 -7.68 -15.57
N SER A 53 -5.43 -7.49 -15.73
CA SER A 53 -6.00 -6.91 -16.95
C SER A 53 -6.08 -5.39 -16.86
N PRO A 54 -5.77 -4.65 -17.95
CA PRO A 54 -6.06 -3.22 -18.03
C PRO A 54 -7.56 -2.92 -18.23
N GLY A 55 -8.39 -3.91 -18.53
CA GLY A 55 -9.79 -3.68 -18.90
C GLY A 55 -9.97 -3.27 -20.37
N ASP A 56 -11.20 -2.96 -20.74
CA ASP A 56 -11.57 -2.53 -22.09
C ASP A 56 -12.58 -1.37 -22.03
N PRO A 57 -12.27 -0.16 -22.55
CA PRO A 57 -10.99 0.21 -23.16
C PRO A 57 -9.90 0.34 -22.09
N PRO A 58 -8.62 0.07 -22.40
CA PRO A 58 -7.52 0.08 -21.42
C PRO A 58 -7.32 1.38 -20.61
N ASP A 59 -7.82 2.52 -21.07
CA ASP A 59 -7.68 3.84 -20.47
C ASP A 59 -8.96 4.35 -19.77
N TRP A 60 -9.93 3.45 -19.53
CA TRP A 60 -11.23 3.79 -18.91
C TRP A 60 -11.12 4.54 -17.59
N GLY A 61 -10.00 4.44 -16.85
CA GLY A 61 -9.78 5.23 -15.63
C GLY A 61 -9.80 6.74 -15.86
N ARG A 62 -9.26 7.21 -16.99
CA ARG A 62 -9.16 8.64 -17.36
C ARG A 62 -10.29 9.07 -18.29
N ASN A 63 -10.74 8.18 -19.18
CA ASN A 63 -11.83 8.45 -20.09
C ASN A 63 -13.19 8.29 -19.37
N LEU A 64 -13.78 9.40 -18.95
CA LEU A 64 -15.07 9.43 -18.25
C LEU A 64 -16.27 9.39 -19.20
N SER A 65 -16.06 9.62 -20.49
CA SER A 65 -17.12 9.69 -21.50
C SER A 65 -17.59 8.31 -21.94
N GLU A 66 -16.74 7.29 -21.78
CA GLU A 66 -17.03 5.92 -22.18
C GLU A 66 -17.07 5.00 -20.95
N GLU A 67 -18.07 4.13 -20.95
CA GLU A 67 -18.17 3.07 -19.96
C GLU A 67 -17.30 1.89 -20.38
N PRO A 68 -16.48 1.31 -19.48
CA PRO A 68 -15.73 0.12 -19.82
C PRO A 68 -16.66 -1.05 -20.10
N ASN A 69 -16.36 -1.82 -21.14
CA ASN A 69 -16.99 -3.11 -21.43
C ASN A 69 -16.51 -4.18 -20.43
N TYR A 70 -15.23 -4.10 -20.03
CA TYR A 70 -14.61 -5.03 -19.10
C TYR A 70 -13.77 -4.31 -18.06
N LEU A 71 -13.92 -4.69 -16.80
CA LEU A 71 -13.20 -4.08 -15.69
C LEU A 71 -11.84 -4.74 -15.49
N GLY A 72 -10.79 -3.93 -15.46
CA GLY A 72 -9.44 -4.34 -15.09
C GLY A 72 -8.68 -3.15 -14.53
N LEU A 73 -7.90 -3.36 -13.47
CA LEU A 73 -7.23 -2.30 -12.71
C LEU A 73 -5.76 -2.12 -13.11
N ALA A 74 -5.18 -3.02 -13.90
CA ALA A 74 -3.78 -2.93 -14.25
C ALA A 74 -3.45 -1.65 -15.02
N ASP A 75 -2.28 -1.09 -14.75
CA ASP A 75 -1.71 -0.04 -15.60
C ASP A 75 -1.26 -0.66 -16.93
N GLN A 76 -1.87 -0.20 -18.02
CA GLN A 76 -1.57 -0.65 -19.38
C GLN A 76 -0.11 -0.38 -19.80
N ASN A 77 0.55 0.60 -19.18
CA ASN A 77 1.92 0.99 -19.50
C ASN A 77 2.96 0.28 -18.62
N SER A 78 2.52 -0.46 -17.60
CA SER A 78 3.42 -1.18 -16.70
C SER A 78 3.83 -2.52 -17.29
N LEU A 79 5.13 -2.78 -17.31
CA LEU A 79 5.69 -4.11 -17.61
C LEU A 79 5.66 -5.06 -16.40
N ARG A 80 5.34 -4.53 -15.21
CA ARG A 80 5.31 -5.28 -13.95
C ARG A 80 3.87 -5.68 -13.63
N ALA A 81 3.69 -6.95 -13.27
CA ALA A 81 2.44 -7.46 -12.73
C ALA A 81 2.06 -6.73 -11.43
N TYR A 82 0.75 -6.64 -11.15
CA TYR A 82 0.18 -6.04 -9.95
C TYR A 82 0.48 -4.55 -9.75
N VAL A 83 0.86 -3.84 -10.81
CA VAL A 83 0.87 -2.37 -10.83
C VAL A 83 -0.49 -1.90 -11.34
N LEU A 84 -1.22 -1.17 -10.51
CA LEU A 84 -2.57 -0.71 -10.82
C LEU A 84 -2.57 0.74 -11.29
N ASP A 85 -3.45 1.05 -12.24
CA ASP A 85 -3.71 2.42 -12.67
C ASP A 85 -4.47 3.17 -11.56
N PRO A 86 -3.90 4.23 -10.98
CA PRO A 86 -4.53 4.98 -9.89
C PRO A 86 -5.87 5.58 -10.30
N TYR A 87 -6.05 6.03 -11.54
CA TYR A 87 -7.31 6.61 -12.01
C TYR A 87 -8.43 5.57 -12.04
N LYS A 88 -8.11 4.32 -12.36
CA LYS A 88 -9.06 3.21 -12.31
C LYS A 88 -9.45 2.86 -10.88
N VAL A 89 -8.47 2.80 -9.97
CA VAL A 89 -8.72 2.51 -8.55
C VAL A 89 -9.57 3.60 -7.91
N LEU A 90 -9.32 4.88 -8.22
CA LEU A 90 -10.10 6.00 -7.69
C LEU A 90 -11.59 5.93 -8.06
N ARG A 91 -11.92 5.43 -9.26
CA ARG A 91 -13.31 5.21 -9.68
C ARG A 91 -14.04 4.12 -8.87
N LEU A 92 -13.36 3.36 -8.02
CA LEU A 92 -13.98 2.45 -7.05
C LEU A 92 -14.34 3.14 -5.73
N GLN A 93 -13.87 4.37 -5.50
CA GLN A 93 -14.20 5.12 -4.30
C GLN A 93 -15.55 5.83 -4.44
N LYS A 94 -16.46 5.57 -3.50
CA LYS A 94 -17.79 6.23 -3.50
C LYS A 94 -17.63 7.75 -3.43
N GLY A 95 -18.31 8.45 -4.34
CA GLY A 95 -18.26 9.92 -4.45
C GLY A 95 -17.12 10.45 -5.32
N SER A 96 -16.25 9.58 -5.85
CA SER A 96 -15.29 9.97 -6.88
C SER A 96 -15.99 10.30 -8.21
N THR A 97 -15.35 11.14 -9.02
CA THR A 97 -15.79 11.39 -10.39
C THR A 97 -15.72 10.10 -11.20
N GLY A 98 -16.81 9.74 -11.88
CA GLY A 98 -16.87 8.50 -12.66
C GLY A 98 -17.04 7.23 -11.83
N TYR A 99 -17.44 7.34 -10.55
CA TYR A 99 -17.64 6.21 -9.64
C TYR A 99 -18.42 5.05 -10.27
N ILE A 100 -17.86 3.84 -10.20
CA ILE A 100 -18.49 2.59 -10.61
C ILE A 100 -19.03 1.90 -9.36
N SER A 101 -20.34 1.66 -9.29
CA SER A 101 -20.93 0.98 -8.12
C SER A 101 -20.59 -0.52 -8.09
N PRO A 102 -20.52 -1.16 -6.90
CA PRO A 102 -20.20 -2.59 -6.79
C PRO A 102 -21.09 -3.50 -7.63
N ALA A 103 -22.39 -3.21 -7.71
CA ALA A 103 -23.32 -3.95 -8.56
C ALA A 103 -22.98 -3.82 -10.05
N LYS A 104 -22.51 -2.63 -10.48
CA LYS A 104 -22.05 -2.38 -11.84
C LYS A 104 -20.74 -3.11 -12.13
N ALA A 105 -19.75 -2.98 -11.24
CA ALA A 105 -18.48 -3.71 -11.36
C ALA A 105 -18.68 -5.23 -11.43
N ARG A 106 -19.64 -5.79 -10.69
CA ARG A 106 -20.00 -7.21 -10.80
C ARG A 106 -20.35 -7.62 -12.23
N ARG A 107 -21.21 -6.83 -12.89
CA ARG A 107 -21.62 -7.07 -14.29
C ARG A 107 -20.45 -6.91 -15.25
N LEU A 108 -19.62 -5.89 -15.05
CA LEU A 108 -18.43 -5.61 -15.88
C LEU A 108 -17.32 -6.66 -15.71
N LEU A 109 -17.31 -7.38 -14.60
CA LEU A 109 -16.46 -8.56 -14.38
C LEU A 109 -17.05 -9.85 -14.95
N GLY A 110 -18.25 -9.79 -15.56
CA GLY A 110 -18.95 -10.95 -16.10
C GLY A 110 -19.46 -11.92 -15.03
N LEU A 111 -19.62 -11.45 -13.78
CA LEU A 111 -20.07 -12.29 -12.68
C LEU A 111 -21.60 -12.40 -12.67
N ARG A 112 -22.10 -13.59 -12.32
CA ARG A 112 -23.52 -13.87 -12.15
C ARG A 112 -24.10 -13.08 -10.96
N ASP A 113 -25.43 -12.94 -10.93
CA ASP A 113 -26.10 -12.17 -9.89
C ASP A 113 -26.09 -12.80 -8.49
N ASP A 114 -25.84 -14.11 -8.40
CA ASP A 114 -25.63 -14.86 -7.17
C ASP A 114 -24.20 -14.76 -6.64
N TYR A 115 -23.28 -14.17 -7.39
CA TYR A 115 -21.93 -13.89 -6.92
C TYR A 115 -21.93 -12.56 -6.18
N HIS A 116 -21.36 -12.57 -4.99
CA HIS A 116 -21.10 -11.36 -4.20
C HIS A 116 -19.62 -11.26 -3.93
N PHE A 117 -19.08 -10.05 -3.90
CA PHE A 117 -17.68 -9.85 -3.60
C PHE A 117 -17.41 -8.60 -2.77
N SER A 118 -16.26 -8.60 -2.13
CA SER A 118 -15.68 -7.47 -1.44
C SER A 118 -14.22 -7.34 -1.87
N LEU A 119 -13.86 -6.16 -2.35
CA LEU A 119 -12.51 -5.73 -2.63
C LEU A 119 -12.12 -4.66 -1.59
N ARG A 120 -10.98 -4.87 -0.94
CA ARG A 120 -10.37 -3.88 -0.05
C ARG A 120 -8.96 -3.57 -0.52
N ILE A 121 -8.59 -2.30 -0.58
CA ILE A 121 -7.22 -1.89 -0.92
C ILE A 121 -6.76 -0.87 0.12
N PHE A 122 -5.67 -1.16 0.82
CA PHE A 122 -5.13 -0.30 1.87
C PHE A 122 -3.59 -0.36 1.91
N PRO A 123 -2.90 0.67 2.43
CA PRO A 123 -1.44 0.72 2.47
C PRO A 123 -0.84 -0.52 3.14
N ALA A 124 0.27 -1.02 2.58
CA ALA A 124 0.96 -2.18 3.14
C ALA A 124 1.62 -1.90 4.50
N LEU A 125 1.88 -0.63 4.80
CA LEU A 125 2.41 -0.14 6.06
C LEU A 125 1.55 1.04 6.54
N THR A 126 1.26 1.07 7.83
CA THR A 126 0.66 2.22 8.50
C THR A 126 1.79 3.09 9.04
N VAL A 127 1.79 4.37 8.69
CA VAL A 127 2.78 5.34 9.14
C VAL A 127 2.06 6.47 9.87
N GLU A 128 2.39 6.63 11.15
CA GLU A 128 1.88 7.70 12.00
C GLU A 128 2.99 8.73 12.20
N ILE A 129 2.66 10.01 11.99
CA ILE A 129 3.62 11.12 12.09
C ILE A 129 3.12 12.06 13.18
N GLN A 130 4.00 12.42 14.11
CA GLN A 130 3.70 13.36 15.19
C GLN A 130 4.81 14.39 15.33
N GLY A 131 4.43 15.64 15.63
CA GLY A 131 5.35 16.75 15.87
C GLY A 131 5.43 17.77 14.74
N ASN A 132 6.25 18.81 14.96
CA ASN A 132 6.48 19.89 14.00
C ASN A 132 7.97 20.29 14.04
N GLY A 133 8.70 20.05 12.95
CA GLY A 133 10.15 20.22 12.89
C GLY A 133 10.89 19.00 13.45
N SER A 134 10.64 18.60 14.70
CA SER A 134 11.04 17.28 15.20
C SER A 134 9.89 16.29 15.06
N PHE A 135 10.00 15.38 14.09
CA PHE A 135 8.95 14.44 13.74
C PHE A 135 9.27 13.06 14.28
N THR A 136 8.39 12.55 15.14
CA THR A 136 8.39 11.14 15.55
C THR A 136 7.51 10.37 14.58
N ILE A 137 8.12 9.40 13.90
CA ILE A 137 7.48 8.60 12.86
C ILE A 137 7.40 7.16 13.37
N THR A 138 6.19 6.63 13.47
CA THR A 138 5.94 5.25 13.89
C THR A 138 5.42 4.44 12.71
N VAL A 139 6.08 3.31 12.41
CA VAL A 139 5.71 2.42 11.32
C VAL A 139 5.19 1.11 11.89
N ARG A 140 4.02 0.70 11.39
CA ARG A 140 3.36 -0.57 11.72
C ARG A 140 3.03 -1.35 10.46
N ASN A 141 2.92 -2.67 10.57
CA ASN A 141 2.36 -3.48 9.49
C ASN A 141 0.83 -3.35 9.43
N SER A 142 0.21 -3.98 8.43
CA SER A 142 -1.25 -4.01 8.26
C SER A 142 -2.04 -4.62 9.43
N LYS A 143 -1.37 -5.36 10.33
CA LYS A 143 -1.97 -5.94 11.55
C LYS A 143 -1.75 -5.07 12.79
N GLY A 144 -1.15 -3.89 12.64
CA GLY A 144 -0.86 -2.95 13.74
C GLY A 144 0.40 -3.26 14.54
N SER A 145 1.16 -4.31 14.19
CA SER A 145 2.41 -4.63 14.88
C SER A 145 3.52 -3.64 14.50
N PRO A 146 4.32 -3.17 15.45
CA PRO A 146 5.47 -2.31 15.16
C PRO A 146 6.47 -2.95 14.20
N MET A 147 7.01 -2.15 13.29
CA MET A 147 7.96 -2.60 12.28
C MET A 147 9.34 -1.99 12.53
N PRO A 148 10.29 -2.74 13.13
CA PRO A 148 11.69 -2.31 13.22
C PRO A 148 12.41 -2.40 11.88
N ASN A 149 13.56 -1.73 11.79
CA ASN A 149 14.45 -1.74 10.62
C ASN A 149 13.80 -1.22 9.33
N VAL A 150 12.77 -0.38 9.43
CA VAL A 150 12.21 0.33 8.28
C VAL A 150 13.07 1.55 8.02
N ASN A 151 13.55 1.70 6.79
CA ASN A 151 14.23 2.91 6.36
C ASN A 151 13.19 4.00 6.11
N VAL A 152 13.23 5.07 6.90
CA VAL A 152 12.31 6.20 6.82
C VAL A 152 13.09 7.40 6.31
N THR A 153 12.71 7.90 5.14
CA THR A 153 13.28 9.12 4.55
C THR A 153 12.21 10.21 4.52
N GLY A 154 12.51 11.37 5.11
CA GLY A 154 11.66 12.55 5.10
C GLY A 154 12.22 13.61 4.17
N TYR A 155 11.35 14.19 3.35
CA TYR A 155 11.61 15.35 2.50
C TYR A 155 10.81 16.52 3.05
N TYR A 156 11.47 17.59 3.48
CA TYR A 156 10.80 18.75 4.05
C TYR A 156 10.72 19.86 3.00
N VAL A 157 9.54 20.03 2.40
CA VAL A 157 9.34 20.86 1.20
C VAL A 157 8.24 21.89 1.41
N PRO A 158 8.29 23.07 0.77
CA PRO A 158 7.21 24.04 0.85
C PRO A 158 5.97 23.54 0.09
N LYS A 159 4.76 23.90 0.55
CA LYS A 159 3.49 23.56 -0.12
C LYS A 159 3.43 24.00 -1.59
N SER A 160 4.09 25.11 -1.93
CA SER A 160 4.17 25.61 -3.30
C SER A 160 5.00 24.71 -4.21
N LEU A 161 5.99 23.98 -3.67
CA LEU A 161 6.97 23.11 -4.31
C LEU A 161 7.58 23.67 -5.61
N SER A 162 8.88 23.94 -5.59
CA SER A 162 9.70 24.18 -6.78
C SER A 162 10.48 22.90 -7.12
N PRO A 163 10.17 22.18 -8.21
CA PRO A 163 10.76 20.86 -8.51
C PRO A 163 12.29 20.85 -8.68
N MET A 164 12.89 22.01 -8.93
CA MET A 164 14.32 22.18 -9.22
C MET A 164 15.12 22.67 -8.01
N ALA A 165 14.46 22.96 -6.88
CA ALA A 165 15.13 23.40 -5.66
C ALA A 165 15.60 22.20 -4.83
N ASP A 166 16.75 22.36 -4.18
CA ASP A 166 17.21 21.41 -3.18
C ASP A 166 16.52 21.68 -1.85
N TYR A 167 15.89 20.64 -1.32
CA TYR A 167 15.17 20.69 -0.06
C TYR A 167 15.85 19.85 1.01
N PRO A 168 15.67 20.16 2.30
CA PRO A 168 16.19 19.32 3.38
C PRO A 168 15.65 17.89 3.30
N ILE A 169 16.58 16.92 3.31
CA ILE A 169 16.28 15.48 3.34
C ILE A 169 16.97 14.89 4.56
N LYS A 170 16.23 14.07 5.32
CA LYS A 170 16.77 13.31 6.45
C LYS A 170 16.27 11.87 6.38
N SER A 171 17.11 10.94 6.81
CA SER A 171 16.74 9.52 6.88
C SER A 171 17.14 8.93 8.22
N ASN A 172 16.33 8.00 8.71
CA ASN A 172 16.60 7.24 9.92
C ASN A 172 15.96 5.85 9.81
N ILE A 173 16.31 4.95 10.72
CA ILE A 173 15.81 3.58 10.76
C ILE A 173 14.94 3.40 12.01
N THR A 174 13.80 2.73 11.87
CA THR A 174 12.91 2.46 13.00
C THR A 174 13.55 1.49 14.00
N LYS A 175 13.37 1.82 15.29
CA LYS A 175 13.80 1.01 16.43
C LYS A 175 12.86 -0.19 16.62
N ILE A 176 13.13 -0.99 17.66
CA ILE A 176 12.33 -2.18 18.01
C ILE A 176 10.84 -1.88 18.24
N ASP A 177 10.51 -0.67 18.68
CA ASP A 177 9.15 -0.17 18.89
C ASP A 177 8.49 0.38 17.62
N GLY A 178 9.16 0.25 16.47
CA GLY A 178 8.68 0.74 15.18
C GLY A 178 8.84 2.26 14.98
N SER A 179 9.47 2.97 15.91
CA SER A 179 9.60 4.44 15.85
C SER A 179 10.99 4.91 15.40
N CYS A 180 11.04 6.06 14.74
CA CYS A 180 12.26 6.84 14.53
C CYS A 180 11.95 8.34 14.58
N THR A 181 12.98 9.17 14.74
CA THR A 181 12.85 10.63 14.75
C THR A 181 13.62 11.22 13.57
N LEU A 182 13.00 12.20 12.89
CA LEU A 182 13.63 13.05 11.89
C LEU A 182 13.53 14.52 12.35
N GLU A 183 14.67 15.21 12.37
CA GLU A 183 14.74 16.59 12.84
C GLU A 183 15.03 17.55 11.68
N PHE A 184 14.16 18.55 11.56
CA PHE A 184 14.21 19.65 10.62
C PHE A 184 14.06 20.97 11.38
N GLN A 185 14.58 22.06 10.80
CA GLN A 185 14.23 23.40 11.26
C GLN A 185 12.78 23.66 10.88
N TYR A 186 11.94 23.95 11.87
CA TYR A 186 10.51 24.14 11.65
C TYR A 186 10.24 25.35 10.76
N GLU A 187 9.42 25.14 9.72
CA GLU A 187 8.95 26.18 8.81
C GLU A 187 7.44 26.05 8.61
N ARG A 188 6.72 27.17 8.70
CA ARG A 188 5.25 27.19 8.77
C ARG A 188 4.56 26.65 7.51
N ASP A 189 5.12 26.92 6.33
CA ASP A 189 4.54 26.55 5.04
C ASP A 189 5.16 25.31 4.41
N HIS A 190 5.87 24.52 5.23
CA HIS A 190 6.49 23.28 4.82
C HIS A 190 5.63 22.06 5.17
N VAL A 191 5.87 21.01 4.39
CA VAL A 191 5.21 19.71 4.42
C VAL A 191 6.31 18.68 4.55
N LEU A 192 6.12 17.73 5.44
CA LEU A 192 6.96 16.55 5.49
C LEU A 192 6.37 15.48 4.56
N VAL A 193 7.10 15.11 3.52
CA VAL A 193 6.79 13.93 2.70
C VAL A 193 7.64 12.78 3.21
N VAL A 194 7.00 11.74 3.73
CA VAL A 194 7.67 10.57 4.31
C VAL A 194 7.61 9.40 3.33
N CYS A 195 8.76 8.81 3.07
CA CYS A 195 8.92 7.55 2.36
C CYS A 195 9.42 6.49 3.34
N ALA A 196 8.56 5.54 3.71
CA ALA A 196 8.92 4.38 4.51
C ALA A 196 9.20 3.19 3.59
N SER A 197 10.37 2.56 3.71
CA SER A 197 10.76 1.44 2.87
C SER A 197 11.40 0.30 3.66
N VAL A 198 10.94 -0.93 3.40
CA VAL A 198 11.46 -2.15 4.02
C VAL A 198 11.24 -3.35 3.09
N PHE A 199 12.28 -4.13 2.82
CA PHE A 199 12.21 -5.36 2.01
C PHE A 199 11.39 -5.23 0.69
N GLY A 200 11.63 -4.15 -0.05
CA GLY A 200 10.96 -3.86 -1.33
C GLY A 200 9.54 -3.29 -1.21
N VAL A 201 8.97 -3.23 -0.01
CA VAL A 201 7.71 -2.52 0.26
C VAL A 201 8.05 -1.05 0.50
N ARG A 202 7.32 -0.15 -0.14
CA ARG A 202 7.52 1.29 -0.05
C ARG A 202 6.18 1.98 0.09
N VAL A 203 6.02 2.88 1.04
CA VAL A 203 4.79 3.67 1.21
C VAL A 203 5.17 5.14 1.35
N VAL A 204 4.41 6.02 0.68
CA VAL A 204 4.57 7.48 0.74
C VAL A 204 3.37 8.11 1.44
N LEU A 205 3.63 9.01 2.39
CA LEU A 205 2.62 9.80 3.09
C LEU A 205 3.10 11.24 3.30
N THR A 206 2.18 12.11 3.72
CA THR A 206 2.47 13.52 4.00
C THR A 206 2.01 13.92 5.39
N GLU A 207 2.73 14.85 6.01
CA GLU A 207 2.30 15.60 7.19
C GLU A 207 2.33 17.11 6.86
N PRO A 208 1.18 17.81 6.86
CA PRO A 208 -0.16 17.30 7.15
C PRO A 208 -0.69 16.29 6.09
N PRO A 209 -1.66 15.43 6.45
CA PRO A 209 -2.19 14.41 5.55
C PRO A 209 -3.05 14.99 4.43
N GLY A 210 -3.22 14.23 3.35
CA GLY A 210 -4.10 14.57 2.23
C GLY A 210 -3.48 15.49 1.17
N LEU A 211 -2.17 15.74 1.24
CA LEU A 211 -1.45 16.46 0.20
C LEU A 211 -0.92 15.50 -0.85
N ASN A 212 -1.08 15.88 -2.11
CA ASN A 212 -0.76 15.01 -3.25
C ASN A 212 0.70 15.22 -3.66
N PHE A 213 1.60 14.55 -2.95
CA PHE A 213 3.02 14.50 -3.28
C PHE A 213 3.43 13.06 -3.59
N ARG A 214 4.25 12.90 -4.62
CA ARG A 214 4.93 11.65 -4.93
C ARG A 214 6.43 11.83 -4.84
N VAL A 215 7.14 10.72 -4.64
CA VAL A 215 8.60 10.71 -4.57
C VAL A 215 9.13 9.81 -5.68
N GLU A 216 9.98 10.35 -6.55
CA GLU A 216 10.59 9.65 -7.70
C GLU A 216 12.06 10.02 -7.79
N GLY A 217 12.94 9.03 -7.97
CA GLY A 217 14.38 9.28 -8.10
C GLY A 217 15.01 10.06 -6.93
N GLY A 218 14.43 9.96 -5.73
CA GLY A 218 14.87 10.71 -4.55
C GLY A 218 14.45 12.18 -4.53
N ARG A 219 13.48 12.60 -5.35
CA ARG A 219 12.92 13.95 -5.37
C ARG A 219 11.41 13.94 -5.20
N VAL A 220 10.86 15.03 -4.69
CA VAL A 220 9.42 15.23 -4.48
C VAL A 220 8.80 15.92 -5.68
N PHE A 221 7.65 15.43 -6.13
CA PHE A 221 6.85 16.03 -7.19
C PHE A 221 5.40 16.19 -6.72
N LYS A 222 4.70 17.21 -7.22
CA LYS A 222 3.24 17.28 -7.09
C LYS A 222 2.59 16.20 -7.95
N SER A 223 1.58 15.55 -7.41
CA SER A 223 0.77 14.56 -8.12
C SER A 223 -0.66 15.06 -8.22
N ASP A 224 -1.33 14.76 -9.33
CA ASP A 224 -2.77 14.98 -9.47
C ASP A 224 -3.57 13.82 -8.85
N ILE A 225 -2.88 12.73 -8.49
CA ILE A 225 -3.45 11.55 -7.87
C ILE A 225 -3.41 11.73 -6.35
N PRO A 226 -4.55 11.68 -5.65
CA PRO A 226 -4.57 11.69 -4.20
C PRO A 226 -4.00 10.39 -3.64
N LEU A 227 -3.34 10.50 -2.48
CA LEU A 227 -2.90 9.32 -1.73
C LEU A 227 -4.11 8.48 -1.31
N ILE A 228 -4.16 7.25 -1.78
CA ILE A 228 -5.25 6.31 -1.46
C ILE A 228 -5.03 5.84 -0.02
N THR A 229 -5.98 6.14 0.87
CA THR A 229 -5.93 5.73 2.28
C THR A 229 -6.58 4.37 2.49
N GLU A 230 -7.78 4.18 1.95
CA GLU A 230 -8.47 2.89 1.93
C GLU A 230 -9.57 2.90 0.86
N ILE A 231 -9.64 1.82 0.08
CA ILE A 231 -10.80 1.49 -0.75
C ILE A 231 -11.53 0.34 -0.08
N ASN A 232 -12.79 0.57 0.27
CA ASN A 232 -13.71 -0.46 0.73
C ASN A 232 -14.85 -0.57 -0.28
N TYR A 233 -14.87 -1.68 -1.03
CA TYR A 233 -15.72 -1.84 -2.19
C TYR A 233 -16.43 -3.19 -2.16
N SER A 234 -17.75 -3.20 -1.91
CA SER A 234 -18.46 -4.46 -1.63
C SER A 234 -19.88 -4.47 -2.19
N THR A 235 -20.32 -5.63 -2.69
CA THR A 235 -21.72 -5.91 -3.01
C THR A 235 -22.54 -6.34 -1.79
N GLY A 236 -21.96 -6.28 -0.58
CA GLY A 236 -22.52 -6.81 0.67
C GLY A 236 -21.93 -8.17 1.06
N SER A 237 -22.30 -8.63 2.26
CA SER A 237 -21.98 -9.98 2.77
C SER A 237 -23.23 -10.84 2.76
N VAL A 238 -23.12 -12.09 2.31
CA VAL A 238 -24.27 -13.02 2.26
C VAL A 238 -24.01 -14.21 3.16
N VAL A 239 -24.92 -14.43 4.10
CA VAL A 239 -24.87 -15.57 5.04
C VAL A 239 -25.34 -16.83 4.30
N GLY A 240 -24.68 -17.96 4.54
CA GLY A 240 -25.03 -19.26 3.95
C GLY A 240 -24.35 -19.59 2.61
N PHE A 241 -23.53 -18.67 2.09
CA PHE A 241 -22.75 -18.85 0.86
C PHE A 241 -21.34 -19.37 1.17
N GLU A 242 -20.74 -20.10 0.24
CA GLU A 242 -19.34 -20.51 0.35
C GLU A 242 -18.44 -19.27 0.24
N LYS A 243 -17.49 -19.12 1.17
CA LYS A 243 -16.58 -17.97 1.23
C LYS A 243 -15.19 -18.36 0.75
N GLU A 244 -14.73 -17.70 -0.29
CA GLU A 244 -13.34 -17.76 -0.76
C GLU A 244 -12.64 -16.41 -0.49
N TYR A 245 -11.40 -16.45 0.00
CA TYR A 245 -10.59 -15.26 0.30
C TYR A 245 -9.23 -15.38 -0.38
N VAL A 246 -8.76 -14.26 -0.94
CA VAL A 246 -7.45 -14.14 -1.55
C VAL A 246 -6.91 -12.72 -1.32
N SER A 247 -5.59 -12.58 -1.18
CA SER A 247 -4.93 -11.29 -1.08
C SER A 247 -3.66 -11.23 -1.94
N ARG A 248 -3.29 -10.02 -2.35
CA ARG A 248 -2.11 -9.71 -3.18
C ARG A 248 -1.47 -8.40 -2.74
N TYR A 249 -0.15 -8.32 -2.88
CA TYR A 249 0.54 -7.03 -2.88
C TYR A 249 0.36 -6.37 -4.24
N VAL A 250 0.02 -5.09 -4.23
CA VAL A 250 -0.13 -4.29 -5.45
C VAL A 250 0.62 -2.96 -5.29
N GLU A 251 1.01 -2.37 -6.41
CA GLU A 251 1.66 -1.06 -6.44
C GLU A 251 0.73 -0.05 -7.11
N ILE A 252 0.57 1.12 -6.48
CA ILE A 252 -0.24 2.22 -7.00
C ILE A 252 0.57 3.50 -6.80
N ASP A 253 0.84 4.22 -7.90
CA ASP A 253 1.63 5.46 -7.90
C ASP A 253 2.97 5.34 -7.13
N GLY A 254 3.67 4.21 -7.31
CA GLY A 254 4.96 3.92 -6.67
C GLY A 254 4.90 3.61 -5.17
N SER A 255 3.70 3.48 -4.59
CA SER A 255 3.45 3.03 -3.22
C SER A 255 2.83 1.64 -3.18
N ALA A 256 3.17 0.87 -2.15
CA ALA A 256 2.76 -0.51 -1.97
C ALA A 256 1.50 -0.61 -1.11
N TYR A 257 0.55 -1.39 -1.60
CA TYR A 257 -0.75 -1.65 -1.02
C TYR A 257 -0.97 -3.16 -0.88
N ILE A 258 -1.89 -3.52 0.01
CA ILE A 258 -2.47 -4.86 0.06
C ILE A 258 -3.87 -4.75 -0.52
N ALA A 259 -4.15 -5.57 -1.53
CA ALA A 259 -5.48 -5.77 -2.06
C ALA A 259 -6.02 -7.11 -1.55
N GLU A 260 -7.20 -7.08 -0.96
CA GLU A 260 -7.92 -8.26 -0.46
C GLU A 260 -9.21 -8.43 -1.26
N PHE A 261 -9.49 -9.66 -1.67
CA PHE A 261 -10.70 -10.02 -2.37
C PHE A 261 -11.38 -11.19 -1.66
N THR A 262 -12.66 -10.99 -1.34
CA THR A 262 -13.53 -12.02 -0.80
C THR A 262 -14.66 -12.26 -1.78
N LEU A 263 -14.92 -13.53 -2.08
CA LEU A 263 -16.04 -13.97 -2.90
C LEU A 263 -17.01 -14.80 -2.06
N TRP A 264 -18.30 -14.57 -2.26
CA TRP A 264 -19.39 -15.39 -1.77
C TRP A 264 -20.18 -15.94 -2.97
N LYS A 265 -20.36 -17.26 -3.04
CA LYS A 265 -21.12 -17.96 -4.09
C LYS A 265 -21.85 -19.20 -3.55
#